data_AF-A0A382HSC8-F1
#
_entry.id   AF-A0A382HSC8-F1
#
_cell.length_a   1.000
_cell.length_b   1.000
_cell.length_c   1.000
_cell.angle_alpha   90.00
_cell.angle_beta   90.00
_cell.angle_gamma   90.00
#
_symmetry.space_group_name_H-M   'P 1'
#
loop_
_entity.id
_entity.type
_entity.pdbx_description
1 polymer ?
#
loop_
_entity_poly.entity_id
_entity_poly.type
_entity_poly.pdbx_seq_one_letter_code
_entity_poly.pdbx_strand_id
1 'polypeptide(L)'
;MSRSYSKILSIIVTLFISLFILSSILTIEDSLETELNTNSRLLLGGDIEIDYNRVEGNLKLVKEVIEFSTVSQMVEFSTMISTINKENNKSSFTRVKSVDENYPLYGKVIFEPEDALDKLNKINNTILVNENIFKNLNLELNETVKVQDEEFKVVGFVKSVPDIGGAFVFGDFALTGKKTLDTLNLGTLGSFLNYEYKAKFNKSLSILEGSQKVEQLFKNEKRATI
;
A
#
# COMPACT_ATOMS: atom_id res chain seq x y z
N MET A 1 -7.23 61.50 15.16
CA MET A 1 -6.29 60.48 15.67
C MET A 1 -6.72 59.03 15.39
N SER A 2 -8.01 58.65 15.55
CA SER A 2 -8.51 57.27 15.30
C SER A 2 -8.17 56.66 13.93
N ARG A 3 -8.25 57.43 12.82
CA ARG A 3 -7.94 56.93 11.46
C ARG A 3 -6.49 56.44 11.24
N SER A 4 -5.52 56.91 12.03
CA SER A 4 -4.11 56.48 11.91
C SER A 4 -3.90 55.11 12.57
N TYR A 5 -4.56 54.87 13.71
CA TYR A 5 -4.48 53.61 14.44
C TYR A 5 -5.06 52.42 13.64
N SER A 6 -6.17 52.62 12.92
CA SER A 6 -6.73 51.55 12.07
C SER A 6 -5.80 51.13 10.94
N LYS A 7 -5.02 52.07 10.38
CA LYS A 7 -4.02 51.75 9.34
C LYS A 7 -2.82 51.00 9.90
N ILE A 8 -2.29 51.45 11.03
CA ILE A 8 -1.19 50.77 11.73
C ILE A 8 -1.61 49.37 12.17
N LEU A 9 -2.84 49.22 12.70
CA LEU A 9 -3.39 47.92 13.09
C LEU A 9 -3.50 46.96 11.91
N SER A 10 -3.99 47.42 10.75
CA SER A 10 -4.08 46.59 9.54
C SER A 10 -2.72 46.08 9.09
N ILE A 11 -1.66 46.90 9.16
CA ILE A 11 -0.29 46.49 8.84
C ILE A 11 0.20 45.42 9.84
N ILE A 12 0.02 45.65 11.14
CA ILE A 12 0.42 44.70 12.19
C ILE A 12 -0.29 43.35 12.01
N VAL A 13 -1.60 43.37 11.77
CA VAL A 13 -2.39 42.14 11.56
C VAL A 13 -1.93 41.39 10.31
N THR A 14 -1.67 42.09 9.21
CA THR A 14 -1.19 41.46 7.97
C THR A 14 0.18 40.82 8.18
N LEU A 15 1.10 41.51 8.86
CA LEU A 15 2.43 40.99 9.17
C LEU A 15 2.35 39.78 10.13
N PHE A 16 1.50 39.86 11.15
CA PHE A 16 1.27 38.76 12.08
C PHE A 16 0.71 37.53 11.37
N ILE A 17 -0.33 37.70 10.54
CA ILE A 17 -0.92 36.59 9.78
C ILE A 17 0.13 35.96 8.85
N SER A 18 0.94 36.78 8.18
CA SER A 18 1.99 36.29 7.27
C SER A 18 3.04 35.44 8.01
N LEU A 19 3.53 35.94 9.15
CA LEU A 19 4.48 35.23 10.00
C LEU A 19 3.86 33.97 10.62
N PHE A 20 2.58 34.04 11.02
CA PHE A 20 1.86 32.92 11.60
C PHE A 20 1.67 31.79 10.59
N ILE A 21 1.28 32.11 9.35
CA ILE A 21 1.14 31.12 8.27
C ILE A 21 2.50 30.47 7.99
N LEU A 22 3.57 31.26 7.86
CA LEU A 22 4.92 30.73 7.63
C LEU A 22 5.37 29.79 8.76
N SER A 23 5.21 30.21 10.02
CA SER A 23 5.54 29.38 11.18
C SER A 23 4.70 28.10 11.24
N SER A 24 3.43 28.17 10.87
CA SER A 24 2.53 27.01 10.85
C SER A 24 2.97 25.99 9.80
N ILE A 25 3.32 26.46 8.59
CA ILE A 25 3.82 25.59 7.51
C ILE A 25 5.10 24.90 7.94
N LEU A 26 6.08 25.64 8.48
CA LEU A 26 7.35 25.06 8.94
C LEU A 26 7.15 24.04 10.06
N THR A 27 6.23 24.30 10.99
CA THR A 27 5.92 23.35 12.08
C THR A 27 5.27 22.08 11.54
N ILE A 28 4.37 22.20 10.56
CA ILE A 28 3.73 21.06 9.90
C ILE A 28 4.77 20.26 9.11
N GLU A 29 5.65 20.92 8.36
CA GLU A 29 6.75 20.30 7.62
C GLU A 29 7.66 19.48 8.54
N ASP A 30 8.18 20.08 9.61
CA ASP A 30 9.03 19.40 10.60
C ASP A 30 8.33 18.21 11.28
N SER A 31 7.04 18.37 11.60
CA SER A 31 6.23 17.30 12.18
C SER A 31 6.05 16.14 11.19
N LEU A 32 5.81 16.45 9.91
CA LEU A 32 5.67 15.45 8.85
C LEU A 32 7.00 14.74 8.59
N GLU A 33 8.11 15.46 8.46
CA GLU A 33 9.44 14.86 8.27
C GLU A 33 9.81 13.96 9.45
N THR A 34 9.54 14.39 10.68
CA THR A 34 9.81 13.60 11.88
C THR A 34 8.98 12.31 11.90
N GLU A 35 7.69 12.39 11.58
CA GLU A 35 6.80 11.24 11.53
C GLU A 35 7.20 10.26 10.41
N LEU A 36 7.50 10.78 9.22
CA LEU A 36 7.99 10.01 8.08
C LEU A 36 9.30 9.30 8.42
N ASN A 37 10.24 9.95 9.08
CA ASN A 37 11.52 9.35 9.46
C ASN A 37 11.33 8.28 10.54
N THR A 38 10.50 8.56 11.56
CA THR A 38 10.26 7.65 12.69
C THR A 38 9.53 6.39 12.26
N ASN A 39 8.56 6.52 11.35
CA ASN A 39 7.73 5.42 10.87
C ASN A 39 8.06 4.97 9.44
N SER A 40 9.15 5.44 8.85
CA SER A 40 9.57 5.15 7.47
C SER A 40 9.46 3.68 7.08
N ARG A 41 9.94 2.78 7.95
CA ARG A 41 9.89 1.33 7.72
C ARG A 41 8.48 0.76 7.76
N LEU A 42 7.64 1.29 8.64
CA LEU A 42 6.25 0.90 8.76
C LEU A 42 5.47 1.38 7.53
N LEU A 43 5.65 2.65 7.16
CA LEU A 43 5.04 3.26 5.98
C LEU A 43 5.46 2.51 4.71
N LEU A 44 6.76 2.27 4.53
CA LEU A 44 7.26 1.48 3.41
C LEU A 44 6.71 0.05 3.45
N GLY A 45 6.62 -0.56 4.65
CA GLY A 45 6.30 -1.99 4.81
C GLY A 45 7.52 -2.90 4.75
N GLY A 46 8.72 -2.33 4.88
CA GLY A 46 10.02 -3.00 4.77
C GLY A 46 11.15 -2.06 5.21
N ASP A 47 12.38 -2.58 5.28
CA ASP A 47 13.58 -1.75 5.42
C ASP A 47 14.01 -1.16 4.06
N ILE A 48 13.64 -1.83 2.96
CA ILE A 48 13.88 -1.43 1.58
C ILE A 48 12.80 -2.01 0.67
N GLU A 49 12.58 -1.38 -0.47
CA GLU A 49 11.67 -1.82 -1.53
C GLU A 49 12.44 -2.03 -2.83
N ILE A 50 12.01 -3.00 -3.61
CA ILE A 50 12.49 -3.25 -4.97
C ILE A 50 11.24 -3.21 -5.85
N ASP A 51 11.06 -2.11 -6.57
CA ASP A 51 9.92 -1.88 -7.45
C ASP A 51 10.31 -2.20 -8.91
N TYR A 52 9.73 -3.28 -9.45
CA TYR A 52 9.91 -3.69 -10.83
C TYR A 52 8.82 -3.18 -11.78
N ASN A 53 7.91 -2.37 -11.28
CA ASN A 53 6.78 -1.82 -12.00
C ASN A 53 5.99 -2.94 -12.69
N ARG A 54 5.92 -2.93 -14.02
CA ARG A 54 4.98 -3.75 -14.80
C ARG A 54 5.42 -5.20 -15.03
N VAL A 55 6.58 -5.59 -14.52
CA VAL A 55 7.15 -6.92 -14.77
C VAL A 55 7.56 -7.58 -13.47
N GLU A 56 7.55 -8.91 -13.43
CA GLU A 56 7.96 -9.66 -12.22
C GLU A 56 9.43 -9.42 -11.83
N GLY A 57 10.26 -8.99 -12.79
CA GLY A 57 11.65 -8.63 -12.54
C GLY A 57 12.60 -9.83 -12.56
N ASN A 58 13.77 -9.65 -11.97
CA ASN A 58 14.81 -10.67 -11.92
C ASN A 58 14.76 -11.43 -10.59
N LEU A 59 13.99 -12.52 -10.59
CA LEU A 59 13.81 -13.37 -9.41
C LEU A 59 15.12 -13.98 -8.86
N LYS A 60 16.21 -14.03 -9.65
CA LYS A 60 17.51 -14.48 -9.13
C LYS A 60 18.10 -13.45 -8.17
N LEU A 61 18.06 -12.17 -8.53
CA LEU A 61 18.52 -11.09 -7.65
C LEU A 61 17.65 -11.01 -6.39
N VAL A 62 16.32 -11.14 -6.54
CA VAL A 62 15.42 -11.20 -5.37
C VAL A 62 15.78 -12.38 -4.45
N LYS A 63 16.13 -13.55 -5.00
CA LYS A 63 16.60 -14.70 -4.21
C LYS A 63 17.89 -14.42 -3.46
N GLU A 64 18.83 -13.69 -4.06
CA GLU A 64 20.05 -13.27 -3.35
C GLU A 64 19.74 -12.32 -2.18
N VAL A 65 18.70 -11.48 -2.29
CA VAL A 65 18.23 -10.63 -1.18
C VAL A 65 17.65 -11.46 -0.03
N ILE A 66 16.94 -12.55 -0.33
CA ILE A 66 16.39 -13.49 0.67
C ILE A 66 17.50 -14.11 1.54
N GLU A 67 18.73 -14.24 1.04
CA GLU A 67 19.83 -14.82 1.83
C GLU A 67 20.19 -14.02 3.08
N PHE A 68 19.87 -12.72 3.10
CA PHE A 68 20.19 -11.83 4.21
C PHE A 68 18.98 -11.02 4.72
N SER A 69 17.77 -11.39 4.30
CA SER A 69 16.53 -10.70 4.68
C SER A 69 15.31 -11.62 4.58
N THR A 70 14.21 -11.22 5.21
CA THR A 70 12.88 -11.75 4.89
C THR A 70 12.25 -10.86 3.83
N VAL A 71 11.92 -11.44 2.67
CA VAL A 71 11.26 -10.72 1.57
C VAL A 71 9.77 -11.07 1.54
N SER A 72 8.94 -10.05 1.39
CA SER A 72 7.52 -10.21 1.04
C SER A 72 7.31 -9.66 -0.36
N GLN A 73 6.76 -10.49 -1.23
CA GLN A 73 6.35 -10.12 -2.57
C GLN A 73 4.92 -9.58 -2.54
N MET A 74 4.72 -8.50 -3.27
CA MET A 74 3.39 -7.97 -3.54
C MET A 74 3.21 -7.60 -5.00
N VAL A 75 1.97 -7.72 -5.46
CA VAL A 75 1.57 -7.30 -6.80
C VAL A 75 0.34 -6.42 -6.66
N GLU A 76 0.49 -5.15 -6.99
CA GLU A 76 -0.60 -4.19 -6.98
C GLU A 76 -1.20 -4.03 -8.36
N PHE A 77 -2.53 -3.95 -8.43
CA PHE A 77 -3.21 -3.61 -9.66
C PHE A 77 -4.58 -2.96 -9.43
N SER A 78 -5.05 -2.23 -10.43
CA SER A 78 -6.38 -1.62 -10.40
C SER A 78 -7.37 -2.39 -11.27
N THR A 79 -8.56 -2.69 -10.73
CA THR A 79 -9.62 -3.44 -11.41
C THR A 79 -10.99 -3.07 -10.86
N MET A 80 -12.05 -3.49 -11.55
CA MET A 80 -13.40 -3.49 -10.99
C MET A 80 -13.63 -4.74 -10.14
N ILE A 81 -14.26 -4.57 -8.97
CA ILE A 81 -14.89 -5.63 -8.18
C ILE A 81 -16.40 -5.46 -8.31
N SER A 82 -17.11 -6.49 -8.76
CA SER A 82 -18.54 -6.44 -9.02
C SER A 82 -19.30 -7.55 -8.30
N THR A 83 -20.49 -7.25 -7.77
CA THR A 83 -21.42 -8.30 -7.37
C THR A 83 -21.96 -9.01 -8.62
N ILE A 84 -22.30 -10.29 -8.53
CA ILE A 84 -22.81 -11.06 -9.68
C ILE A 84 -24.21 -11.64 -9.49
N ASN A 85 -24.64 -11.88 -8.26
CA ASN A 85 -25.88 -12.59 -7.94
C ASN A 85 -26.96 -11.69 -7.29
N LYS A 86 -27.00 -10.40 -7.66
CA LYS A 86 -27.98 -9.44 -7.14
C LYS A 86 -28.88 -8.92 -8.25
N GLU A 87 -30.13 -8.55 -7.91
CA GLU A 87 -31.08 -7.94 -8.85
C GLU A 87 -30.47 -6.72 -9.56
N ASN A 88 -29.73 -5.91 -8.81
CA ASN A 88 -28.93 -4.79 -9.32
C ASN A 88 -27.48 -4.98 -8.92
N ASN A 89 -26.67 -5.49 -9.85
CA ASN A 89 -25.25 -5.66 -9.61
C ASN A 89 -24.57 -4.30 -9.47
N LYS A 90 -23.73 -4.18 -8.44
CA LYS A 90 -22.93 -2.99 -8.15
C LYS A 90 -21.46 -3.30 -8.39
N SER A 91 -20.69 -2.27 -8.72
CA SER A 91 -19.26 -2.39 -8.97
C SER A 91 -18.49 -1.25 -8.30
N SER A 92 -17.31 -1.56 -7.76
CA SER A 92 -16.36 -0.55 -7.30
C SER A 92 -15.03 -0.67 -8.04
N PHE A 93 -14.44 0.48 -8.41
CA PHE A 93 -13.08 0.53 -8.91
C PHE A 93 -12.13 0.45 -7.72
N THR A 94 -11.30 -0.59 -7.70
CA THR A 94 -10.55 -0.99 -6.52
C THR A 94 -9.09 -1.23 -6.87
N ARG A 95 -8.19 -0.78 -5.99
CA ARG A 95 -6.79 -1.18 -6.02
C ARG A 95 -6.63 -2.47 -5.22
N VAL A 96 -6.27 -3.54 -5.91
CA VAL A 96 -6.04 -4.86 -5.33
C VAL A 96 -4.54 -5.01 -5.08
N LYS A 97 -4.16 -5.36 -3.84
CA LYS A 97 -2.80 -5.75 -3.48
C LYS A 97 -2.82 -7.25 -3.21
N SER A 98 -2.15 -7.99 -4.08
CA SER A 98 -1.87 -9.39 -3.84
C SER A 98 -0.64 -9.52 -2.96
N VAL A 99 -0.74 -10.30 -1.89
CA VAL A 99 0.30 -10.46 -0.87
C VAL A 99 0.64 -11.92 -0.64
N ASP A 100 1.89 -12.20 -0.30
CA ASP A 100 2.33 -13.53 0.10
C ASP A 100 2.15 -13.80 1.61
N GLU A 101 2.63 -14.96 2.07
CA GLU A 101 2.54 -15.39 3.46
C GLU A 101 3.44 -14.59 4.42
N ASN A 102 4.44 -13.85 3.90
CA ASN A 102 5.34 -13.03 4.71
C ASN A 102 4.77 -11.64 5.00
N TYR A 103 3.70 -11.25 4.30
CA TYR A 103 3.06 -9.97 4.53
C TYR A 103 2.18 -9.97 5.79
N PRO A 104 2.22 -8.90 6.61
CA PRO A 104 3.13 -7.76 6.53
C PRO A 104 4.47 -8.00 7.24
N LEU A 105 5.57 -7.44 6.73
CA LEU A 105 6.90 -7.53 7.38
C LEU A 105 7.02 -6.64 8.63
N TYR A 106 6.27 -5.53 8.64
CA TYR A 106 6.19 -4.55 9.72
C TYR A 106 4.73 -4.16 9.98
N GLY A 107 4.41 -3.88 11.23
CA GLY A 107 3.05 -3.55 11.64
C GLY A 107 2.10 -4.75 11.59
N LYS A 108 0.80 -4.47 11.49
CA LYS A 108 -0.27 -5.47 11.43
C LYS A 108 -1.40 -4.97 10.55
N VAL A 109 -2.01 -5.88 9.79
CA VAL A 109 -3.29 -5.62 9.13
C VAL A 109 -4.39 -5.69 10.18
N ILE A 110 -5.31 -4.72 10.19
CA ILE A 110 -6.52 -4.77 11.02
C ILE A 110 -7.67 -5.23 10.12
N PHE A 111 -8.23 -6.40 10.38
CA PHE A 111 -9.24 -7.05 9.54
C PHE A 111 -10.20 -7.90 10.37
N GLU A 112 -11.33 -8.24 9.77
CA GLU A 112 -12.34 -9.14 10.35
C GLU A 112 -12.92 -10.06 9.28
N PRO A 113 -13.22 -11.34 9.59
CA PRO A 113 -12.99 -12.05 10.86
C PRO A 113 -11.49 -12.39 11.12
N GLU A 114 -11.17 -12.89 12.32
CA GLU A 114 -9.77 -13.12 12.78
C GLU A 114 -8.95 -14.08 11.90
N ASP A 115 -9.61 -14.97 11.16
CA ASP A 115 -8.97 -15.94 10.27
C ASP A 115 -8.88 -15.47 8.79
N ALA A 116 -9.32 -14.25 8.49
CA ALA A 116 -9.56 -13.83 7.12
C ALA A 116 -8.27 -13.56 6.32
N LEU A 117 -7.21 -13.03 6.95
CA LEU A 117 -5.90 -12.84 6.31
C LEU A 117 -5.23 -14.19 6.01
N ASP A 118 -5.32 -15.13 6.95
CA ASP A 118 -4.83 -16.50 6.78
C ASP A 118 -5.47 -17.22 5.58
N LYS A 119 -6.77 -17.00 5.38
CA LYS A 119 -7.51 -17.58 4.24
C LYS A 119 -6.97 -17.11 2.89
N LEU A 120 -6.47 -15.87 2.78
CA LEU A 120 -5.95 -15.34 1.52
C LEU A 120 -4.87 -16.22 0.90
N ASN A 121 -3.93 -16.72 1.71
CA ASN A 121 -2.81 -17.52 1.22
C ASN A 121 -3.08 -19.04 1.24
N LYS A 122 -4.11 -19.49 1.96
CA LYS A 122 -4.50 -20.90 2.08
C LYS A 122 -5.55 -21.32 1.05
N ILE A 123 -6.42 -20.42 0.66
CA ILE A 123 -7.57 -20.69 -0.22
C ILE A 123 -7.44 -19.80 -1.46
N ASN A 124 -7.38 -20.42 -2.63
CA ASN A 124 -7.35 -19.71 -3.91
C ASN A 124 -8.63 -18.87 -4.09
N ASN A 125 -8.53 -17.78 -4.86
CA ASN A 125 -9.68 -16.97 -5.26
C ASN A 125 -10.43 -16.40 -4.04
N THR A 126 -9.69 -15.98 -3.02
CA THR A 126 -10.24 -15.27 -1.88
C THR A 126 -9.81 -13.80 -1.88
N ILE A 127 -10.69 -12.94 -1.37
CA ILE A 127 -10.45 -11.50 -1.31
C ILE A 127 -10.92 -10.93 0.02
N LEU A 128 -10.14 -10.00 0.55
CA LEU A 128 -10.53 -9.10 1.62
C LEU A 128 -10.71 -7.72 1.02
N VAL A 129 -11.91 -7.15 1.12
CA VAL A 129 -12.16 -5.79 0.64
C VAL A 129 -12.08 -4.80 1.80
N ASN A 130 -11.80 -3.54 1.56
CA ASN A 130 -11.89 -2.56 2.65
C ASN A 130 -13.35 -2.42 3.15
N GLU A 131 -13.51 -1.83 4.34
CA GLU A 131 -14.83 -1.64 4.95
C GLU A 131 -15.80 -0.83 4.05
N ASN A 132 -15.28 0.10 3.24
CA ASN A 132 -16.09 0.90 2.34
C ASN A 132 -16.72 0.08 1.21
N ILE A 133 -15.94 -0.74 0.50
CA ILE A 133 -16.45 -1.66 -0.53
C ILE A 133 -17.48 -2.62 0.09
N PHE A 134 -17.14 -3.21 1.25
CA PHE A 134 -18.00 -4.18 1.93
C PHE A 134 -19.41 -3.62 2.17
N LYS A 135 -19.49 -2.38 2.68
CA LYS A 135 -20.77 -1.69 2.93
C LYS A 135 -21.45 -1.23 1.64
N ASN A 136 -20.72 -0.60 0.72
CA ASN A 136 -21.31 0.02 -0.48
C ASN A 136 -21.88 -1.00 -1.47
N LEU A 137 -21.18 -2.13 -1.64
CA LEU A 137 -21.63 -3.26 -2.44
C LEU A 137 -22.62 -4.18 -1.69
N ASN A 138 -22.92 -3.85 -0.42
CA ASN A 138 -23.80 -4.61 0.47
C ASN A 138 -23.41 -6.09 0.53
N LEU A 139 -22.12 -6.36 0.76
CA LEU A 139 -21.56 -7.72 0.71
C LEU A 139 -21.83 -8.47 2.01
N GLU A 140 -21.97 -9.78 1.88
CA GLU A 140 -21.96 -10.73 3.00
C GLU A 140 -20.67 -11.54 3.04
N LEU A 141 -20.29 -12.03 4.22
CA LEU A 141 -19.16 -12.95 4.34
C LEU A 141 -19.44 -14.22 3.53
N ASN A 142 -18.42 -14.71 2.84
CA ASN A 142 -18.48 -15.85 1.92
C ASN A 142 -19.28 -15.62 0.64
N GLU A 143 -19.75 -14.39 0.39
CA GLU A 143 -20.37 -14.03 -0.89
C GLU A 143 -19.33 -14.07 -2.03
N THR A 144 -19.79 -14.35 -3.25
CA THR A 144 -18.95 -14.35 -4.44
C THR A 144 -19.06 -13.02 -5.18
N VAL A 145 -17.91 -12.43 -5.49
CA VAL A 145 -17.75 -11.24 -6.31
C VAL A 145 -16.92 -11.58 -7.53
N LYS A 146 -17.07 -10.80 -8.60
CA LYS A 146 -16.27 -10.94 -9.82
C LYS A 146 -15.16 -9.90 -9.81
N VAL A 147 -13.93 -10.36 -10.05
CA VAL A 147 -12.72 -9.55 -10.20
C VAL A 147 -12.12 -9.87 -11.56
N GLN A 148 -12.12 -8.90 -12.48
CA GLN A 148 -11.93 -9.16 -13.91
C GLN A 148 -12.92 -10.23 -14.40
N ASP A 149 -12.46 -11.35 -14.95
CA ASP A 149 -13.28 -12.47 -15.42
C ASP A 149 -13.39 -13.63 -14.43
N GLU A 150 -12.76 -13.50 -13.26
CA GLU A 150 -12.66 -14.56 -12.26
C GLU A 150 -13.59 -14.30 -11.07
N GLU A 151 -14.08 -15.38 -10.47
CA GLU A 151 -14.91 -15.33 -9.27
C GLU A 151 -14.05 -15.44 -8.01
N PHE A 152 -14.33 -14.58 -7.04
CA PHE A 152 -13.63 -14.48 -5.77
C PHE A 152 -14.62 -14.56 -4.61
N LYS A 153 -14.22 -15.29 -3.58
CA LYS A 153 -14.96 -15.38 -2.32
C LYS A 153 -14.51 -14.29 -1.36
N VAL A 154 -15.45 -13.44 -0.92
CA VAL A 154 -15.20 -12.39 0.07
C VAL A 154 -15.07 -13.04 1.44
N VAL A 155 -13.84 -13.15 1.96
CA VAL A 155 -13.57 -13.85 3.23
C VAL A 155 -13.62 -12.95 4.45
N GLY A 156 -13.75 -11.64 4.24
CA GLY A 156 -13.70 -10.63 5.29
C GLY A 156 -13.57 -9.23 4.74
N PHE A 157 -13.35 -8.28 5.64
CA PHE A 157 -13.01 -6.90 5.31
C PHE A 157 -11.81 -6.39 6.10
N VAL A 158 -11.08 -5.46 5.50
CA VAL A 158 -9.88 -4.82 6.08
C VAL A 158 -10.23 -3.41 6.50
N LYS A 159 -9.90 -3.07 7.75
CA LYS A 159 -10.04 -1.72 8.32
C LYS A 159 -8.81 -0.88 8.03
N SER A 160 -7.62 -1.47 8.14
CA SER A 160 -6.36 -0.79 7.81
C SER A 160 -5.23 -1.77 7.48
N VAL A 161 -4.27 -1.30 6.70
CA VAL A 161 -3.01 -1.96 6.39
C VAL A 161 -1.86 -1.14 6.97
N PRO A 162 -0.72 -1.77 7.33
CA PRO A 162 0.39 -1.04 7.95
C PRO A 162 1.23 -0.24 6.94
N ASP A 163 1.37 -0.72 5.71
CA ASP A 163 2.29 -0.20 4.68
C ASP A 163 1.65 0.85 3.77
N ILE A 164 1.30 1.99 4.39
CA ILE A 164 0.60 3.12 3.75
C ILE A 164 1.51 4.05 2.92
N GLY A 165 2.78 3.71 2.71
CA GLY A 165 3.73 4.51 1.92
C GLY A 165 3.45 4.50 0.41
N GLY A 166 2.75 3.49 -0.09
CA GLY A 166 2.30 3.42 -1.49
C GLY A 166 0.99 4.17 -1.75
N ALA A 167 0.58 4.29 -3.01
CA ALA A 167 -0.66 4.97 -3.45
C ALA A 167 -1.99 4.41 -2.90
N PHE A 168 -1.92 3.49 -1.94
CA PHE A 168 -3.03 2.76 -1.31
C PHE A 168 -3.85 3.58 -0.29
N VAL A 169 -3.38 4.78 0.09
CA VAL A 169 -4.00 5.60 1.16
C VAL A 169 -5.34 6.23 0.74
N PHE A 170 -5.66 6.24 -0.55
CA PHE A 170 -6.84 6.92 -1.06
C PHE A 170 -7.75 5.98 -1.85
N GLY A 171 -8.97 5.80 -1.32
CA GLY A 171 -10.07 5.14 -2.02
C GLY A 171 -10.27 3.67 -1.65
N ASP A 172 -10.89 2.96 -2.58
CA ASP A 172 -11.29 1.58 -2.41
C ASP A 172 -10.13 0.63 -2.70
N PHE A 173 -9.87 -0.26 -1.75
CA PHE A 173 -8.79 -1.23 -1.85
C PHE A 173 -9.20 -2.62 -1.38
N ALA A 174 -8.46 -3.62 -1.85
CA ALA A 174 -8.64 -5.01 -1.45
C ALA A 174 -7.29 -5.75 -1.36
N LEU A 175 -7.26 -6.80 -0.54
CA LEU A 175 -6.14 -7.73 -0.42
C LEU A 175 -6.56 -9.11 -0.99
N THR A 176 -5.65 -9.75 -1.70
CA THR A 176 -5.79 -11.16 -2.12
C THR A 176 -4.49 -11.91 -1.87
N GLY A 177 -4.53 -13.24 -1.85
CA GLY A 177 -3.30 -14.04 -1.77
C GLY A 177 -2.53 -14.06 -3.08
N LYS A 178 -1.21 -14.23 -2.99
CA LYS A 178 -0.32 -14.36 -4.16
C LYS A 178 -0.74 -15.48 -5.11
N LYS A 179 -1.17 -16.63 -4.57
CA LYS A 179 -1.60 -17.79 -5.37
C LYS A 179 -2.77 -17.48 -6.30
N THR A 180 -3.58 -16.48 -5.97
CA THR A 180 -4.73 -16.07 -6.77
C THR A 180 -4.32 -15.26 -8.01
N LEU A 181 -3.09 -14.76 -8.07
CA LEU A 181 -2.59 -14.10 -9.28
C LEU A 181 -2.49 -15.06 -10.46
N ASP A 182 -2.24 -16.34 -10.19
CA ASP A 182 -2.11 -17.38 -11.23
C ASP A 182 -3.44 -17.63 -11.96
N THR A 183 -4.58 -17.29 -11.35
CA THR A 183 -5.90 -17.39 -11.97
C THR A 183 -6.28 -16.14 -12.75
N LEU A 184 -5.66 -15.00 -12.45
CA LEU A 184 -5.95 -13.74 -13.14
C LEU A 184 -5.13 -13.61 -14.42
N ASN A 185 -5.77 -13.07 -15.45
CA ASN A 185 -5.05 -12.69 -16.67
C ASN A 185 -4.31 -11.35 -16.47
N LEU A 186 -3.20 -11.37 -15.72
CA LEU A 186 -2.43 -10.16 -15.41
C LEU A 186 -1.88 -9.44 -16.65
N GLY A 187 -1.74 -10.16 -17.77
CA GLY A 187 -1.27 -9.59 -19.04
C GLY A 187 -2.19 -8.51 -19.61
N THR A 188 -3.50 -8.54 -19.29
CA THR A 188 -4.46 -7.52 -19.75
C THR A 188 -4.41 -6.24 -18.93
N LEU A 189 -3.86 -6.28 -17.71
CA LEU A 189 -3.76 -5.13 -16.82
C LEU A 189 -2.69 -4.12 -17.29
N GLY A 190 -1.68 -4.58 -18.03
CA GLY A 190 -0.70 -3.72 -18.69
C GLY A 190 -0.06 -2.69 -17.74
N SER A 191 -0.36 -1.42 -17.94
CA SER A 191 0.19 -0.31 -17.14
C SER A 191 -0.35 -0.19 -15.72
N PHE A 192 -1.42 -0.92 -15.39
CA PHE A 192 -2.02 -0.90 -14.06
C PHE A 192 -1.37 -1.89 -13.10
N LEU A 193 -0.36 -2.64 -13.52
CA LEU A 193 0.31 -3.67 -12.73
C LEU A 193 1.62 -3.13 -12.13
N ASN A 194 1.83 -3.37 -10.83
CA ASN A 194 3.04 -3.05 -10.09
C ASN A 194 3.54 -4.29 -9.34
N TYR A 195 4.79 -4.71 -9.57
CA TYR A 195 5.45 -5.76 -8.81
C TYR A 195 6.45 -5.13 -7.86
N GLU A 196 6.26 -5.36 -6.57
CA GLU A 196 7.12 -4.85 -5.52
C GLU A 196 7.61 -6.00 -4.65
N TYR A 197 8.87 -5.90 -4.22
CA TYR A 197 9.45 -6.80 -3.25
C TYR A 197 9.98 -5.97 -2.09
N LYS A 198 9.38 -6.14 -0.91
CA LYS A 198 9.83 -5.45 0.29
C LYS A 198 10.70 -6.40 1.09
N ALA A 199 11.80 -5.90 1.63
CA ALA A 199 12.74 -6.72 2.39
C ALA A 199 12.92 -6.17 3.81
N LYS A 200 12.97 -7.09 4.77
CA LYS A 200 13.31 -6.83 6.17
C LYS A 200 14.63 -7.51 6.49
N PHE A 201 15.67 -6.73 6.73
CA PHE A 201 17.02 -7.26 6.92
C PHE A 201 17.11 -8.10 8.19
N ASN A 202 17.97 -9.11 8.15
CA ASN A 202 18.28 -9.91 9.33
C ASN A 202 18.88 -9.01 10.43
N LYS A 203 18.61 -9.32 11.70
CA LYS A 203 19.03 -8.51 12.86
C LYS A 203 20.55 -8.22 12.92
N SER A 204 21.36 -9.04 12.27
CA SER A 204 22.82 -8.90 12.20
C SER A 204 23.29 -7.85 11.19
N LEU A 205 22.41 -7.35 10.33
CA LEU A 205 22.73 -6.41 9.25
C LEU A 205 22.07 -5.07 9.54
N SER A 206 22.85 -3.98 9.55
CA SER A 206 22.26 -2.65 9.67
C SER A 206 21.50 -2.28 8.40
N ILE A 207 20.53 -1.36 8.50
CA ILE A 207 19.78 -0.90 7.32
C ILE A 207 20.71 -0.30 6.29
N LEU A 208 21.66 0.55 6.70
CA LEU A 208 22.57 1.19 5.77
C LEU A 208 23.38 0.16 4.97
N GLU A 209 23.94 -0.84 5.65
CA GLU A 209 24.70 -1.91 5.00
C GLU A 209 23.82 -2.79 4.12
N GLY A 210 22.60 -3.12 4.58
CA GLY A 210 21.62 -3.89 3.82
C GLY A 210 21.18 -3.18 2.55
N SER A 211 20.83 -1.89 2.64
CA SER A 211 20.43 -1.06 1.52
C SER A 211 21.55 -0.93 0.50
N GLN A 212 22.77 -0.65 0.93
CA GLN A 212 23.94 -0.61 0.03
C GLN A 212 24.18 -1.94 -0.68
N LYS A 213 23.98 -3.07 0.01
CA LYS A 213 24.11 -4.40 -0.57
C LYS A 213 23.06 -4.65 -1.66
N VAL A 214 21.81 -4.25 -1.41
CA VAL A 214 20.71 -4.33 -2.39
C VAL A 214 20.99 -3.41 -3.58
N GLU A 215 21.30 -2.13 -3.36
CA GLU A 215 21.63 -1.17 -4.43
C GLU A 215 22.77 -1.69 -5.31
N GLN A 216 23.82 -2.24 -4.71
CA GLN A 216 24.95 -2.80 -5.44
C GLN A 216 24.57 -4.05 -6.25
N LEU A 217 23.71 -4.91 -5.70
CA LEU A 217 23.20 -6.11 -6.37
C LEU A 217 22.33 -5.74 -7.59
N PHE A 218 21.53 -4.68 -7.47
CA PHE A 218 20.60 -4.21 -8.51
C PHE A 218 21.18 -3.11 -9.41
N LYS A 219 22.45 -2.72 -9.24
CA LYS A 219 23.10 -1.62 -9.98
C LYS A 219 22.97 -1.67 -11.49
N ASN A 220 22.90 -2.87 -12.08
CA ASN A 220 22.76 -3.07 -13.52
C ASN A 220 21.34 -3.43 -13.96
N GLU A 221 20.40 -3.56 -13.02
CA GLU A 221 19.00 -3.90 -13.27
C GLU A 221 18.20 -2.64 -13.53
N LYS A 222 18.13 -2.22 -14.80
CA LYS A 222 17.47 -0.97 -15.20
C LYS A 222 15.96 -0.97 -15.02
N ARG A 223 15.34 -2.13 -14.81
CA ARG A 223 13.88 -2.25 -14.62
C ARG A 223 13.46 -2.16 -13.16
N ALA A 224 14.41 -2.22 -12.23
CA ALA A 224 14.15 -2.08 -10.81
C ALA A 224 14.44 -0.64 -10.36
N THR A 225 13.56 -0.10 -9.53
CA THR A 225 13.82 1.05 -8.67
C THR A 225 14.00 0.53 -7.25
N ILE A 226 14.96 1.10 -6.53
CA ILE A 226 15.30 0.75 -5.14
C ILE A 226 15.00 1.96 -4.26
#